data_AF-A0A8T6RVF5-F1
#
_entry.id   AF-A0A8T6RVF5-F1
#
_cell.length_a   1.000
_cell.length_b   1.000
_cell.length_c   1.000
_cell.angle_alpha   90.00
_cell.angle_beta   90.00
_cell.angle_gamma   90.00
#
_symmetry.space_group_name_H-M   'P 1'
#
loop_
_entity.id
_entity.type
_entity.pdbx_description
1 polymer ?
#
loop_
_entity_poly.entity_id
_entity_poly.type
_entity_poly.pdbx_seq_one_letter_code
_entity_poly.pdbx_strand_id
1 'polypeptide(L)'
;MVTSKEIGELAEEMSKDPDQVIDYLQSNDYIVRVLRGIFYVKSHEERGRGVLERSLYEIVAMALEMKGVRRWYFGLETALKLNLMTHEHFVVDYVLTDSYRTTKTIRIMGTAFRFIKRGDR
;
A
#
# COMPACT_ATOMS: atom_id res chain seq x y z
N MET A 1 0.80 8.20 5.87
CA MET A 1 1.75 7.30 5.19
C MET A 1 3.15 7.70 5.61
N VAL A 2 4.11 6.79 5.59
CA VAL A 2 5.51 7.08 5.91
C VAL A 2 6.43 6.21 5.05
N THR A 3 7.59 6.72 4.69
CA THR A 3 8.62 5.99 3.94
C THR A 3 9.63 5.34 4.88
N SER A 4 10.33 4.30 4.39
CA SER A 4 11.48 3.75 5.10
C SER A 4 12.59 4.79 5.34
N LYS A 5 12.68 5.79 4.47
CA LYS A 5 13.65 6.88 4.60
C LYS A 5 13.30 7.78 5.80
N GLU A 6 12.06 8.24 5.89
CA GLU A 6 11.59 9.08 7.01
C GLU A 6 11.70 8.34 8.35
N ILE A 7 11.38 7.03 8.39
CA ILE A 7 11.58 6.22 9.60
C ILE A 7 13.08 6.13 9.94
N GLY A 8 13.94 5.93 8.93
CA GLY A 8 15.38 5.84 9.13
C GLY A 8 16.00 7.12 9.68
N GLU A 9 15.62 8.27 9.13
CA GLU A 9 16.07 9.59 9.62
C GLU A 9 15.69 9.78 11.11
N LEU A 10 14.45 9.48 11.48
CA LEU A 10 14.00 9.58 12.88
C LEU A 10 14.69 8.55 13.81
N ALA A 11 14.93 7.34 13.32
CA ALA A 11 15.63 6.30 14.09
C ALA A 11 17.08 6.72 14.38
N GLU A 12 17.79 7.27 13.39
CA GLU A 12 19.16 7.77 13.54
C GLU A 12 19.23 8.95 14.52
N GLU A 13 18.28 9.89 14.47
CA GLU A 13 18.15 10.97 15.46
C GLU A 13 18.03 10.44 16.90
N MET A 14 17.39 9.29 17.07
CA MET A 14 17.23 8.60 18.35
C MET A 14 18.37 7.62 18.68
N SER A 15 19.45 7.60 17.88
CA SER A 15 20.56 6.64 17.99
C SER A 15 20.09 5.17 17.98
N LYS A 16 19.07 4.88 17.16
CA LYS A 16 18.51 3.54 16.96
C LYS A 16 18.84 3.04 15.55
N ASP A 17 18.88 1.72 15.42
CA ASP A 17 19.02 1.06 14.12
C ASP A 17 17.69 1.13 13.34
N PRO A 18 17.67 1.68 12.10
CA PRO A 18 16.46 1.81 11.31
C PRO A 18 15.70 0.50 11.04
N ASP A 19 16.43 -0.59 10.78
CA ASP A 19 15.81 -1.89 10.47
C ASP A 19 15.12 -2.46 11.72
N GLN A 20 15.77 -2.38 12.89
CA GLN A 20 15.14 -2.76 14.16
C GLN A 20 13.89 -1.94 14.48
N VAL A 21 13.90 -0.63 14.20
CA VAL A 21 12.73 0.23 14.41
C VAL A 21 11.59 -0.16 13.45
N ILE A 22 11.87 -0.36 12.17
CA ILE A 22 10.87 -0.78 11.18
C ILE A 22 10.27 -2.15 11.55
N ASP A 23 11.09 -3.09 12.00
CA ASP A 23 10.64 -4.41 12.45
C ASP A 23 9.77 -4.29 13.71
N TYR A 24 10.22 -3.53 14.71
CA TYR A 24 9.43 -3.26 15.92
C TYR A 24 8.06 -2.66 15.60
N LEU A 25 8.02 -1.63 14.75
CA LEU A 25 6.78 -0.95 14.38
C LEU A 25 5.83 -1.87 13.61
N GLN A 26 6.33 -2.75 12.74
CA GLN A 26 5.51 -3.72 12.03
C GLN A 26 5.00 -4.83 12.95
N SER A 27 5.86 -5.41 13.78
CA SER A 27 5.49 -6.49 14.71
C SER A 27 4.46 -6.06 15.75
N ASN A 28 4.44 -4.78 16.12
CA ASN A 28 3.46 -4.20 17.04
C ASN A 28 2.29 -3.49 16.33
N ASP A 29 2.10 -3.75 15.03
CA ASP A 29 0.99 -3.25 14.22
C ASP A 29 0.88 -1.71 14.14
N TYR A 30 1.95 -0.97 14.42
CA TYR A 30 1.98 0.49 14.23
C TYR A 30 2.01 0.86 12.75
N ILE A 31 2.71 0.07 11.94
CA ILE A 31 2.82 0.29 10.51
C ILE A 31 2.56 -0.99 9.72
N VAL A 32 1.96 -0.85 8.54
CA VAL A 32 1.76 -1.96 7.60
C VAL A 32 2.38 -1.58 6.26
N ARG A 33 3.21 -2.47 5.72
CA ARG A 33 3.83 -2.26 4.41
C ARG A 33 2.78 -2.29 3.30
N VAL A 34 2.69 -1.22 2.52
CA VAL A 34 1.78 -1.13 1.36
C VAL A 34 2.55 -1.36 0.07
N LEU A 35 3.64 -0.60 -0.12
CA LEU A 35 4.59 -0.79 -1.23
C LEU A 35 6.01 -0.91 -0.65
N ARG A 36 6.98 -1.34 -1.47
CA ARG A 36 8.38 -1.42 -1.01
C ARG A 36 8.87 -0.03 -0.57
N GLY A 37 9.20 0.07 0.73
CA GLY A 37 9.67 1.30 1.37
C GLY A 37 8.57 2.31 1.70
N ILE A 38 7.28 1.94 1.60
CA ILE A 38 6.15 2.80 1.93
C ILE A 38 5.19 2.03 2.85
N PHE A 39 4.85 2.66 3.96
CA PHE A 39 4.03 2.08 5.01
C PHE A 39 2.81 2.96 5.30
N TYR A 40 1.69 2.28 5.57
CA TYR A 40 0.54 2.88 6.21
C TYR A 40 0.77 2.92 7.72
N VAL A 41 0.52 4.07 8.36
CA VAL A 41 0.62 4.23 9.81
C VAL A 41 -0.77 4.07 10.38
N LYS A 42 -0.96 3.09 11.25
CA LYS A 42 -2.25 2.85 11.88
C LYS A 42 -2.48 3.80 13.05
N SER A 43 -3.68 4.36 13.14
CA SER A 43 -4.10 5.14 14.30
C SER A 43 -4.24 4.25 15.56
N HIS A 44 -4.41 4.87 16.72
CA HIS A 44 -4.72 4.11 17.93
C HIS A 44 -6.07 3.38 17.81
N GLU A 45 -7.07 4.00 17.17
CA GLU A 45 -8.39 3.39 16.99
C GLU A 45 -8.33 2.21 16.02
N GLU A 46 -7.58 2.32 14.91
CA GLU A 46 -7.43 1.23 13.94
C GLU A 46 -6.78 -0.01 14.55
N ARG A 47 -5.80 0.18 15.44
CA ARG A 47 -5.15 -0.91 16.18
C ARG A 47 -6.05 -1.52 17.24
N GLY A 48 -6.86 -0.71 17.93
CA GLY A 48 -7.75 -1.17 18.98
C GLY A 48 -9.01 -1.88 18.46
N ARG A 49 -9.56 -1.43 17.33
CA ARG A 49 -10.82 -1.94 16.77
C ARG A 49 -10.64 -2.89 15.58
N GLY A 50 -9.45 -2.91 14.97
CA GLY A 50 -9.17 -3.72 13.77
C GLY A 50 -9.88 -3.24 12.50
N VAL A 51 -10.48 -2.04 12.54
CA VAL A 51 -11.17 -1.42 11.40
C VAL A 51 -10.29 -0.28 10.88
N LEU A 52 -10.03 -0.26 9.57
CA LEU A 52 -9.29 0.82 8.92
C LEU A 52 -10.19 2.05 8.78
N GLU A 53 -9.63 3.23 9.04
CA GLU A 53 -10.30 4.52 8.85
C GLU A 53 -10.49 4.85 7.36
N ARG A 54 -9.66 4.26 6.49
CA ARG A 54 -9.75 4.36 5.04
C ARG A 54 -9.90 3.01 4.40
N SER A 55 -10.55 2.98 3.24
CA SER A 55 -10.60 1.77 2.44
C SER A 55 -9.20 1.36 1.99
N LEU A 56 -9.01 0.06 1.78
CA LEU A 56 -7.75 -0.47 1.24
C LEU A 56 -7.35 0.19 -0.09
N TYR A 57 -8.33 0.53 -0.93
CA TYR A 57 -8.12 1.16 -2.23
C TYR A 57 -7.62 2.61 -2.09
N GLU A 58 -8.13 3.37 -1.11
CA GLU A 58 -7.60 4.70 -0.79
C GLU A 58 -6.18 4.62 -0.22
N ILE A 59 -5.88 3.59 0.59
CA ILE A 59 -4.51 3.36 1.09
C ILE A 59 -3.54 3.07 -0.05
N VAL A 60 -3.94 2.25 -1.03
CA VAL A 60 -3.15 2.00 -2.24
C VAL A 60 -2.97 3.27 -3.08
N ALA A 61 -4.03 4.07 -3.24
CA ALA A 61 -3.97 5.35 -3.93
C ALA A 61 -2.94 6.31 -3.30
N MET A 62 -3.00 6.49 -1.98
CA MET A 62 -2.01 7.29 -1.24
C MET A 62 -0.59 6.74 -1.36
N ALA A 63 -0.43 5.42 -1.41
CA ALA A 63 0.88 4.80 -1.56
C ALA A 63 1.48 5.08 -2.94
N LEU A 64 0.66 5.06 -3.99
CA LEU A 64 1.07 5.40 -5.36
C LEU A 64 1.47 6.87 -5.48
N GLU A 65 0.67 7.76 -4.89
CA GLU A 65 0.98 9.19 -4.79
C GLU A 65 2.32 9.42 -4.09
N MET A 66 2.52 8.82 -2.91
CA MET A 66 3.78 8.91 -2.16
C MET A 66 4.96 8.27 -2.90
N LYS A 67 4.71 7.30 -3.79
CA LYS A 67 5.73 6.70 -4.66
C LYS A 67 6.09 7.59 -5.85
N GLY A 68 5.33 8.66 -6.12
CA GLY A 68 5.50 9.55 -7.26
C GLY A 68 4.87 9.05 -8.56
N VAL A 69 3.93 8.11 -8.47
CA VAL A 69 3.15 7.61 -9.63
C VAL A 69 2.08 8.64 -9.95
N ARG A 70 2.13 9.24 -11.15
CA ARG A 70 1.26 10.38 -11.50
C ARG A 70 -0.05 9.94 -12.13
N ARG A 71 0.03 8.99 -13.08
CA ARG A 71 -1.14 8.42 -13.75
C ARG A 71 -1.30 6.97 -13.36
N TRP A 72 -2.44 6.66 -12.77
CA TRP A 72 -2.84 5.29 -12.47
C TRP A 72 -4.36 5.17 -12.46
N TYR A 73 -4.85 3.94 -12.66
CA TYR A 73 -6.26 3.60 -12.53
C TYR A 73 -6.40 2.12 -12.15
N PHE A 74 -7.51 1.78 -11.51
CA PHE A 74 -7.86 0.38 -11.29
C PHE A 74 -8.12 -0.30 -12.64
N GLY A 75 -7.55 -1.50 -12.82
CA GLY A 75 -7.77 -2.31 -14.01
C GLY A 75 -9.24 -2.72 -14.14
N LEU A 76 -9.63 -3.17 -15.34
CA LEU A 76 -11.03 -3.47 -15.67
C LEU A 76 -11.74 -4.34 -14.61
N GLU A 77 -11.12 -5.45 -14.22
CA GLU A 77 -11.68 -6.38 -13.23
C GLU A 77 -11.95 -5.69 -11.88
N THR A 78 -10.96 -4.94 -11.38
CA THR A 78 -11.11 -4.17 -10.12
C THR A 78 -12.13 -3.05 -10.26
N ALA A 79 -12.17 -2.35 -11.40
CA ALA A 79 -13.15 -1.31 -11.65
C ALA A 79 -14.58 -1.86 -11.69
N LEU A 80 -14.82 -2.99 -12.37
CA LEU A 80 -16.14 -3.63 -12.40
C LEU A 80 -16.57 -4.09 -11.00
N LYS A 81 -15.66 -4.71 -10.24
CA LYS A 81 -15.88 -5.10 -8.84
C LYS A 81 -16.25 -3.91 -7.97
N LEU A 82 -15.50 -2.81 -8.05
CA LEU A 82 -15.75 -1.60 -7.25
C LEU A 82 -17.06 -0.90 -7.60
N ASN A 83 -17.51 -0.99 -8.85
CA ASN A 83 -18.76 -0.39 -9.31
C ASN A 83 -19.98 -1.34 -9.17
N LEU A 84 -19.82 -2.51 -8.54
CA LEU A 84 -20.88 -3.52 -8.41
C LEU A 84 -21.47 -3.95 -9.77
N MET A 85 -20.66 -3.90 -10.84
CA MET A 85 -21.06 -4.20 -12.22
C MET A 85 -20.83 -5.67 -12.60
N THR A 86 -20.50 -6.53 -11.63
CA THR A 86 -20.24 -7.94 -11.84
C THR A 86 -20.53 -8.76 -10.58
N HIS A 87 -20.96 -10.01 -10.76
CA HIS A 87 -21.07 -11.01 -9.69
C HIS A 87 -19.86 -11.95 -9.66
N GLU A 88 -18.88 -11.74 -10.53
CA GLU A 88 -17.65 -12.53 -10.57
C GLU A 88 -16.73 -12.20 -9.39
N HIS A 89 -16.12 -13.24 -8.81
CA HIS A 89 -15.15 -13.09 -7.73
C HIS A 89 -13.72 -13.03 -8.29
N PHE A 90 -13.16 -11.82 -8.38
CA PHE A 90 -11.75 -11.61 -8.71
C PHE A 90 -10.87 -11.75 -7.48
N VAL A 91 -9.89 -12.65 -7.56
CA VAL A 91 -8.94 -12.93 -6.46
C VAL A 91 -7.79 -11.92 -6.42
N VAL A 92 -7.52 -11.22 -7.53
CA VAL A 92 -6.42 -10.26 -7.65
C VAL A 92 -6.99 -8.92 -8.11
N ASP A 93 -6.64 -7.86 -7.39
CA ASP A 93 -6.93 -6.50 -7.83
C ASP A 93 -5.78 -5.96 -8.69
N TYR A 94 -6.11 -5.44 -9.86
CA TYR A 94 -5.15 -4.90 -10.81
C TYR A 94 -5.11 -3.38 -10.74
N VAL A 95 -3.90 -2.83 -10.77
CA VAL A 95 -3.67 -1.38 -10.87
C VAL A 95 -2.77 -1.12 -12.06
N LEU A 96 -3.26 -0.32 -13.00
CA LEU A 96 -2.50 0.11 -14.16
C LEU A 96 -1.83 1.43 -13.81
N THR A 97 -0.53 1.55 -14.06
CA THR A 97 0.24 2.75 -13.71
C THR A 97 1.19 3.17 -14.82
N ASP A 98 1.63 4.43 -14.81
CA ASP A 98 2.60 4.98 -15.75
C ASP A 98 4.05 4.58 -15.48
N SER A 99 4.41 4.28 -14.23
CA SER A 99 5.81 4.23 -13.77
C SER A 99 6.12 3.09 -12.81
N TYR A 100 5.11 2.47 -12.18
CA TYR A 100 5.27 1.42 -11.18
C TYR A 100 4.77 0.05 -11.67
N ARG A 101 5.51 -1.01 -11.33
CA ARG A 101 5.09 -2.39 -11.62
C ARG A 101 5.56 -3.35 -10.54
N THR A 102 4.80 -4.42 -10.36
CA THR A 102 5.24 -5.60 -9.62
C THR A 102 5.47 -6.76 -10.60
N THR A 103 6.52 -7.55 -10.35
CA THR A 103 6.80 -8.77 -11.15
C THR A 103 5.88 -9.92 -10.77
N LYS A 104 5.41 -9.93 -9.52
CA LYS A 104 4.49 -10.90 -8.94
C LYS A 104 3.34 -10.17 -8.25
N THR A 105 2.29 -10.90 -7.95
CA THR A 105 1.22 -10.43 -7.06
C THR A 105 1.80 -10.21 -5.67
N ILE A 106 1.47 -9.08 -5.04
CA ILE A 106 1.83 -8.76 -3.66
C ILE A 106 0.57 -8.73 -2.80
N ARG A 107 0.68 -9.04 -1.51
CA ARG A 107 -0.45 -8.91 -0.58
C ARG A 107 -0.35 -7.59 0.16
N ILE A 108 -1.46 -6.86 0.18
CA ILE A 108 -1.62 -5.62 0.95
C ILE A 108 -2.83 -5.84 1.84
N MET A 109 -2.61 -5.92 3.16
CA MET A 109 -3.66 -6.13 4.16
C MET A 109 -4.59 -7.32 3.83
N GLY A 110 -4.01 -8.42 3.35
CA GLY A 110 -4.74 -9.65 2.99
C GLY A 110 -5.21 -9.73 1.54
N THR A 111 -5.41 -8.61 0.86
CA THR A 111 -5.84 -8.57 -0.55
C THR A 111 -4.65 -8.67 -1.50
N ALA A 112 -4.79 -9.47 -2.55
CA ALA A 112 -3.79 -9.63 -3.57
C ALA A 112 -3.87 -8.50 -4.61
N PHE A 113 -2.76 -7.80 -4.83
CA PHE A 113 -2.63 -6.74 -5.83
C PHE A 113 -1.56 -7.05 -6.88
N ARG A 114 -1.81 -6.63 -8.11
CA ARG A 114 -0.82 -6.63 -9.19
C ARG A 114 -0.76 -5.28 -9.87
N PHE A 115 0.44 -4.68 -9.86
CA PHE A 115 0.68 -3.40 -10.49
C PHE A 115 1.31 -3.61 -11.86
N ILE A 116 0.66 -3.12 -12.90
CA ILE A 116 1.08 -3.28 -14.28
C ILE A 116 1.43 -1.90 -14.84
N LYS A 117 2.69 -1.73 -15.25
CA LYS A 117 3.11 -0.52 -15.95
C LYS A 117 2.59 -0.57 -17.38
N ARG A 118 1.79 0.41 -17.79
CA ARG A 118 1.45 0.68 -19.19
C ARG A 118 2.07 2.02 -19.57
N GLY A 119 2.98 2.00 -20.54
CA GLY A 119 3.55 3.23 -21.08
C GLY A 119 2.51 3.96 -21.92
N ASP A 120 2.62 5.29 -21.98
CA ASP A 120 2.01 6.05 -23.08
C ASP A 120 2.62 5.53 -24.38
N ARG A 121 1.76 5.08 -25.30
CA ARG A 121 2.13 5.02 -26.71
C ARG A 121 2.05 6.42 -27.29
#